data_AF-A0A847AF67-F1
#
_entry.id   AF-A0A847AF67-F1
#
_cell.length_a   1.000
_cell.length_b   1.000
_cell.length_c   1.000
_cell.angle_alpha   90.00
_cell.angle_beta   90.00
_cell.angle_gamma   90.00
#
_symmetry.space_group_name_H-M   'P 1'
#
loop_
_entity.id
_entity.type
_entity.pdbx_description
1 polymer ?
#
loop_
_entity_poly.entity_id
_entity_poly.type
_entity_poly.pdbx_seq_one_letter_code
_entity_poly.pdbx_strand_id
1 'polypeptide(L)'
;MVDLAVSGVRLAGRDKPADALITGNQIPAIRNHGDHLEVKDSIHANGTFLSHGFADSHTHLDKTGVRPAGDSTTLDLAIENYTDSIGNFSPGSWQPT
;
A
#
# COMPACT_ATOMS: atom_id res chain seq x y z
N MET A 1 -1.89 31.31 -0.06
CA MET A 1 -0.52 30.75 -0.06
C MET A 1 -0.67 29.24 -0.14
N VAL A 2 0.09 28.58 -1.03
CA VAL A 2 0.10 27.11 -1.15
C VAL A 2 0.90 26.53 0.01
N ASP A 3 0.37 25.48 0.66
CA ASP A 3 1.03 24.85 1.80
C ASP A 3 2.12 23.89 1.34
N LEU A 4 1.81 23.00 0.39
CA LEU A 4 2.75 22.02 -0.14
C LEU A 4 2.67 21.96 -1.66
N ALA A 5 3.82 21.91 -2.33
CA ALA A 5 3.91 21.51 -3.74
C ALA A 5 4.65 20.16 -3.87
N VAL A 6 4.00 19.19 -4.50
CA VAL A 6 4.67 17.96 -4.97
C VAL A 6 5.01 18.17 -6.44
N SER A 7 6.29 18.44 -6.71
CA SER A 7 6.77 18.92 -8.00
C SER A 7 7.38 17.83 -8.86
N GLY A 8 7.25 17.98 -10.18
CA GLY A 8 7.85 17.08 -11.16
C GLY A 8 7.29 15.65 -11.09
N VAL A 9 6.00 15.49 -10.79
CA VAL A 9 5.32 14.19 -10.73
C VAL A 9 4.88 13.71 -12.10
N ARG A 10 4.86 12.40 -12.31
CA ARG A 10 4.10 11.77 -13.40
C ARG A 10 2.71 11.42 -12.90
N LEU A 11 1.70 11.73 -13.72
CA LEU A 11 0.30 11.43 -13.43
C LEU A 11 -0.27 10.52 -14.51
N ALA A 12 -1.19 9.65 -14.12
CA ALA A 12 -1.86 8.76 -15.07
C ALA A 12 -2.66 9.61 -16.07
N GLY A 13 -2.57 9.27 -17.35
CA GLY A 13 -3.26 10.02 -18.42
C GLY A 13 -2.64 11.39 -18.73
N ARG A 14 -1.44 11.72 -18.20
CA ARG A 14 -0.66 12.89 -18.62
C ARG A 14 0.71 12.47 -19.14
N ASP A 15 1.07 13.01 -20.31
CA ASP A 15 2.36 12.72 -20.94
C ASP A 15 3.51 13.56 -20.35
N LYS A 16 3.19 14.73 -19.79
CA LYS A 16 4.17 15.68 -19.27
C LYS A 16 4.20 15.67 -17.73
N PRO A 17 5.38 15.89 -17.11
CA PRO A 17 5.47 16.09 -15.67
C PRO A 17 4.60 17.26 -15.20
N ALA A 18 4.07 17.14 -13.99
CA ALA A 18 3.16 18.09 -13.37
C ALA A 18 3.62 18.49 -11.97
N ASP A 19 3.05 19.57 -11.45
CA ASP A 19 3.12 19.93 -10.04
C ASP A 19 1.71 19.83 -9.44
N ALA A 20 1.57 19.08 -8.34
CA ALA A 20 0.35 19.05 -7.55
C ALA A 20 0.47 20.06 -6.40
N LEU A 21 -0.45 21.02 -6.34
CA LEU A 21 -0.47 22.07 -5.32
C LEU A 21 -1.50 21.73 -4.26
N ILE A 22 -1.12 21.82 -3.00
CA ILE A 22 -1.95 21.43 -1.85
C ILE A 22 -2.15 22.64 -0.95
N THR A 23 -3.39 22.86 -0.52
CA THR A 23 -3.76 23.89 0.45
C THR A 23 -4.77 23.29 1.41
N GLY A 24 -4.43 23.24 2.70
CA GLY A 24 -5.15 22.45 3.69
C GLY A 24 -5.25 20.98 3.26
N ASN A 25 -6.48 20.46 3.20
CA ASN A 25 -6.79 19.09 2.79
C ASN A 25 -7.24 18.97 1.32
N GLN A 26 -6.95 19.97 0.49
CA GLN A 26 -7.40 20.02 -0.90
C GLN A 26 -6.24 20.13 -1.88
N ILE A 27 -6.48 19.63 -3.09
CA ILE A 27 -5.61 19.81 -4.26
C ILE A 27 -6.31 20.81 -5.19
N PRO A 28 -6.19 22.13 -4.96
CA PRO A 28 -6.89 23.14 -5.77
C PRO A 28 -6.43 23.18 -7.23
N ALA A 29 -5.20 22.74 -7.52
CA ALA A 29 -4.67 22.78 -8.88
C ALA A 29 -3.60 21.71 -9.13
N ILE A 30 -3.56 21.24 -10.38
CA ILE A 30 -2.48 20.43 -10.94
C ILE A 30 -2.03 21.09 -12.23
N ARG A 31 -0.85 21.71 -12.21
CA ARG A 31 -0.28 22.45 -13.34
C ARG A 31 0.84 21.67 -14.01
N ASN A 32 1.27 22.10 -15.20
CA ASN A 32 2.50 21.58 -15.81
C ASN A 32 3.70 21.93 -14.92
N HIS A 33 4.67 21.03 -14.83
CA HIS A 33 5.92 21.30 -14.13
C HIS A 33 6.66 22.46 -14.79
N GLY A 34 7.24 23.35 -14.00
CA GLY A 34 7.89 24.55 -14.49
C GLY A 34 8.48 25.38 -13.36
N ASP A 35 8.37 26.70 -13.49
CA ASP A 35 9.03 27.67 -12.62
C ASP A 35 8.76 27.44 -11.13
N HIS A 36 9.74 27.86 -10.33
CA HIS A 36 9.71 27.80 -8.88
C HIS A 36 8.47 28.52 -8.33
N LEU A 37 7.79 27.87 -7.38
CA LEU A 37 6.66 28.44 -6.65
C LEU A 37 7.09 28.77 -5.22
N GLU A 38 6.69 29.94 -4.77
CA GLU A 38 6.66 30.30 -3.35
C GLU A 38 5.58 29.45 -2.66
N VAL A 39 6.04 28.42 -1.94
CA VAL A 39 5.23 27.49 -1.13
C VAL A 39 5.84 27.38 0.26
N LYS A 40 5.05 26.96 1.25
CA LYS A 40 5.62 26.72 2.59
C LYS A 40 6.58 25.53 2.57
N ASP A 41 6.15 24.43 1.95
CA ASP A 41 6.92 23.19 1.82
C ASP A 41 6.90 22.65 0.39
N SER A 42 7.95 21.91 0.03
CA SER A 42 8.03 21.25 -1.27
C SER A 42 8.57 19.83 -1.18
N ILE A 43 8.07 18.97 -2.07
CA ILE A 43 8.59 17.63 -2.33
C ILE A 43 8.96 17.57 -3.81
N HIS A 44 10.17 17.11 -4.12
CA HIS A 44 10.63 16.89 -5.49
C HIS A 44 10.49 15.41 -5.84
N ALA A 45 9.56 15.09 -6.73
CA ALA A 45 9.25 13.70 -7.09
C ALA A 45 10.19 13.12 -8.16
N ASN A 46 11.08 13.91 -8.76
CA ASN A 46 12.06 13.46 -9.75
C ASN A 46 11.47 12.62 -10.90
N GLY A 47 10.28 12.99 -11.38
CA GLY A 47 9.59 12.26 -12.44
C GLY A 47 8.93 10.95 -11.99
N THR A 48 8.86 10.66 -10.69
CA THR A 48 8.14 9.49 -10.17
C THR A 48 6.63 9.67 -10.20
N PHE A 49 5.92 8.55 -10.17
CA PHE A 49 4.47 8.52 -10.27
C PHE A 49 3.83 8.97 -8.96
N LEU A 50 2.87 9.90 -9.04
CA LEU A 50 2.02 10.28 -7.92
C LEU A 50 0.64 9.63 -8.10
N SER A 51 0.31 8.71 -7.19
CA SER A 51 -1.02 8.12 -7.09
C SER A 51 -1.86 8.83 -6.02
N HIS A 52 -3.17 8.60 -6.05
CA HIS A 52 -3.97 8.74 -4.84
C HIS A 52 -3.53 7.70 -3.80
N GLY A 53 -3.95 7.87 -2.54
CA GLY A 53 -3.81 6.81 -1.53
C GLY A 53 -4.55 5.55 -1.98
N PHE A 54 -3.94 4.38 -1.81
CA PHE A 54 -4.60 3.12 -2.13
C PHE A 54 -5.71 2.83 -1.12
N ALA A 55 -6.80 2.24 -1.60
CA ALA A 55 -7.88 1.75 -0.76
C ALA A 55 -7.72 0.25 -0.56
N ASP A 56 -7.49 -0.15 0.69
CA ASP A 56 -7.57 -1.55 1.10
C ASP A 56 -9.01 -1.84 1.57
N SER A 57 -9.80 -2.50 0.71
CA SER A 57 -11.26 -2.58 0.86
C SER A 57 -11.72 -3.66 1.82
N HIS A 58 -10.86 -4.61 2.18
CA HIS A 58 -11.24 -5.72 3.04
C HIS A 58 -10.05 -6.21 3.86
N THR A 59 -10.09 -5.93 5.16
CA THR A 59 -9.08 -6.36 6.13
C THR A 59 -9.76 -6.80 7.43
N HIS A 60 -9.10 -7.71 8.14
CA HIS A 60 -9.45 -8.07 9.52
C HIS A 60 -8.39 -7.51 10.46
N LEU A 61 -8.45 -6.20 10.70
CA LEU A 61 -7.46 -5.50 11.52
C LEU A 61 -7.51 -5.89 13.01
N ASP A 62 -8.67 -6.35 13.48
CA ASP A 62 -8.89 -6.90 14.83
C ASP A 62 -8.03 -8.15 15.10
N LYS A 63 -7.69 -8.90 14.05
CA LYS A 63 -6.85 -10.11 14.11
C LYS A 63 -5.43 -9.87 13.62
N THR A 64 -5.08 -8.64 13.27
CA THR A 64 -3.72 -8.35 12.79
C THR A 64 -2.70 -8.58 13.91
N GLY A 65 -1.63 -9.30 13.59
CA GLY A 65 -0.61 -9.69 14.56
C GLY A 65 -1.01 -10.85 15.48
N VAL A 66 -2.29 -11.25 15.50
CA VAL A 66 -2.72 -12.50 16.16
C VAL A 66 -2.34 -13.65 15.25
N ARG A 67 -1.28 -14.37 15.63
CA ARG A 67 -0.93 -15.65 15.04
C ARG A 67 -1.61 -16.75 15.85
N PRO A 68 -2.40 -17.64 15.23
CA PRO A 68 -2.80 -18.89 15.86
C PRO A 68 -1.58 -19.62 16.43
N ALA A 69 -1.69 -20.16 17.64
CA ALA A 69 -0.67 -21.04 18.17
C ALA A 69 -0.59 -22.28 17.28
N GLY A 70 0.54 -22.50 16.61
CA GLY A 70 0.74 -23.62 15.68
C GLY A 70 0.81 -23.24 14.20
N ASP A 71 0.55 -21.98 13.83
CA ASP A 71 0.79 -21.54 12.45
C ASP A 71 2.29 -21.51 12.16
N SER A 72 2.66 -22.25 11.12
CA SER A 72 4.05 -22.42 10.70
C SER A 72 4.66 -21.09 10.29
N THR A 73 5.70 -20.67 11.02
CA THR A 73 6.33 -19.35 10.82
C THR A 73 7.13 -19.23 9.53
N THR A 74 7.38 -20.35 8.85
CA THR A 74 8.08 -20.45 7.57
C THR A 74 7.37 -21.46 6.66
N LEU A 75 7.58 -21.32 5.34
CA LEU A 75 7.04 -22.24 4.35
C LEU A 75 7.50 -23.69 4.61
N ASP A 76 8.75 -23.88 5.03
CA ASP A 76 9.31 -25.19 5.34
C ASP A 76 8.56 -25.88 6.49
N LEU A 77 8.26 -25.13 7.56
CA LEU A 77 7.48 -25.64 8.69
C LEU A 77 6.00 -25.87 8.31
N ALA A 78 5.48 -25.16 7.29
CA ALA A 78 4.13 -25.41 6.78
C ALA A 78 4.08 -26.71 5.97
N ILE A 79 5.13 -26.98 5.19
CA ILE A 79 5.29 -28.22 4.43
C ILE A 79 5.46 -29.41 5.37
N GLU A 80 6.26 -29.29 6.43
CA GLU A 80 6.44 -30.32 7.45
C GLU A 80 5.10 -30.63 8.15
N ASN A 81 4.43 -29.61 8.69
CA ASN A 81 3.14 -29.79 9.37
C ASN A 81 2.05 -30.36 8.45
N TYR A 82 2.01 -29.94 7.18
CA TYR A 82 1.07 -30.51 6.20
C TYR A 82 1.39 -31.98 5.89
N THR A 83 2.67 -32.30 5.70
CA THR A 83 3.13 -33.67 5.42
C THR A 83 2.77 -34.60 6.58
N ASP A 84 2.98 -34.17 7.82
CA ASP A 84 2.59 -34.92 9.03
C ASP A 84 1.06 -35.06 9.14
N SER A 85 0.31 -34.00 8.78
CA SER A 85 -1.15 -34.05 8.78
C SER A 85 -1.70 -35.07 7.77
N ILE A 86 -1.09 -35.19 6.59
CA ILE A 86 -1.46 -36.15 5.55
C ILE A 86 -1.02 -37.57 5.93
N GLY A 87 0.19 -37.72 6.48
CA GLY A 87 0.72 -39.02 6.93
C GLY A 87 -0.11 -39.65 8.05
N ASN A 88 -0.71 -38.82 8.91
CA ASN A 88 -1.60 -39.24 9.99
C ASN A 88 -3.10 -39.13 9.65
N PHE A 89 -3.44 -38.78 8.40
CA PHE A 89 -4.83 -38.63 7.98
C PHE A 89 -5.51 -40.01 7.85
N SER A 90 -6.59 -40.22 8.61
CA SER A 90 -7.51 -41.32 8.40
C SER A 90 -8.87 -40.75 7.97
N PRO A 91 -9.54 -41.26 6.92
CA PRO A 91 -10.75 -40.66 6.34
C PRO A 91 -11.97 -40.48 7.29
N GLY A 92 -11.89 -40.90 8.56
CA GLY A 92 -12.93 -40.74 9.58
C GLY A 92 -12.60 -39.80 10.74
N SER A 93 -11.41 -39.20 10.80
CA SER A 93 -10.97 -38.37 11.94
C SER A 93 -11.27 -36.87 11.81
N TRP A 94 -11.87 -36.43 10.69
CA TRP A 94 -12.24 -35.03 10.50
C TRP A 94 -13.54 -34.71 11.24
N GLN A 95 -13.43 -33.93 12.33
CA GLN A 95 -14.57 -33.25 12.94
C GLN A 95 -14.39 -31.74 12.75
N PRO A 96 -15.33 -31.04 12.10
CA PRO A 96 -15.29 -29.59 12.05
C PRO A 96 -15.60 -29.04 13.44
N THR A 97 -14.76 -28.11 13.90
CA THR A 97 -15.08 -27.24 15.04
C THR A 97 -15.75 -25.97 14.54
#